data_AF-A0A952NRI9-F1
#
_entry.id   AF-A0A952NRI9-F1
#
_cell.length_a   1.000
_cell.length_b   1.000
_cell.length_c   1.000
_cell.angle_alpha   90.00
_cell.angle_beta   90.00
_cell.angle_gamma   90.00
#
_symmetry.space_group_name_H-M   'P 1'
#
loop_
_entity.id
_entity.type
_entity.pdbx_description
1 polymer ?
#
loop_
_entity_poly.entity_id
_entity_poly.type
_entity_poly.pdbx_seq_one_letter_code
_entity_poly.pdbx_strand_id
1 'polypeptide(L)'
;MQRIFIKGRLVYYRQAATAQHWDAVWKTQDTERLFAGAAKGELDYYTEIFPRHLPKNGKILEAGCGLGQYVIALRQRGFDAEGVDYAEDTIRFLNERFPE
;
A
#
# COMPACT_ATOMS: atom_id res chain seq x y z
N MET A 1 -11.32 -11.61 17.54
CA MET A 1 -12.07 -10.35 17.32
C MET A 1 -13.18 -10.29 18.36
N GLN A 2 -13.26 -9.21 19.13
CA GLN A 2 -14.30 -9.04 20.16
C GLN A 2 -15.23 -7.90 19.75
N ARG A 3 -16.54 -8.12 19.85
CA ARG A 3 -17.59 -7.13 19.60
C ARG A 3 -18.31 -6.88 20.92
N ILE A 4 -18.32 -5.65 21.40
CA ILE A 4 -18.87 -5.30 22.71
C ILE A 4 -19.77 -4.07 22.56
N PHE A 5 -20.91 -4.05 23.25
CA PHE A 5 -21.75 -2.86 23.35
C PHE A 5 -21.37 -2.08 24.62
N ILE A 6 -20.84 -0.87 24.48
CA ILE A 6 -20.36 -0.03 25.58
C ILE A 6 -21.03 1.35 25.46
N LYS A 7 -21.78 1.76 26.49
CA LYS A 7 -22.43 3.08 26.58
C LYS A 7 -23.20 3.49 25.31
N GLY A 8 -24.01 2.57 24.76
CA GLY A 8 -24.80 2.85 23.56
C GLY A 8 -24.04 2.68 22.23
N ARG A 9 -22.75 2.27 22.25
CA ARG A 9 -21.92 2.12 21.05
C ARG A 9 -21.46 0.68 20.88
N LEU A 10 -21.51 0.19 19.64
CA LEU A 10 -20.88 -1.07 19.28
C LEU A 10 -19.39 -0.83 19.01
N VAL A 11 -18.53 -1.50 19.77
CA VAL A 11 -17.07 -1.37 19.68
C VAL A 11 -16.47 -2.68 19.17
N TYR A 12 -15.54 -2.56 18.23
CA TYR A 12 -14.85 -3.68 17.60
C TYR A 12 -13.37 -3.63 17.97
N TYR A 13 -12.92 -4.54 18.83
CA TYR A 13 -11.51 -4.66 19.17
C TYR A 13 -10.84 -5.73 18.31
N ARG A 14 -9.69 -5.36 17.76
CA ARG A 14 -8.77 -6.24 17.06
C ARG A 14 -7.38 -6.12 17.67
N GLN A 15 -6.46 -6.93 17.16
CA GLN A 15 -5.04 -6.79 17.48
C GLN A 15 -4.57 -5.37 17.17
N ALA A 16 -3.61 -4.87 17.96
CA ALA A 16 -2.98 -3.60 17.70
C ALA A 16 -2.29 -3.59 16.32
N ALA A 17 -2.47 -2.51 15.58
CA ALA A 17 -1.84 -2.28 14.28
C ALA A 17 -0.39 -1.80 14.48
N THR A 18 0.48 -2.67 15.00
CA THR A 18 1.92 -2.40 15.12
C THR A 18 2.62 -2.58 13.76
N ALA A 19 3.86 -2.09 13.63
CA ALA A 19 4.67 -2.33 12.44
C ALA A 19 4.79 -3.85 12.14
N GLN A 20 5.07 -4.64 13.17
CA GLN A 20 5.20 -6.10 13.05
C GLN A 20 3.89 -6.78 12.64
N HIS A 21 2.74 -6.23 13.05
CA HIS A 21 1.44 -6.72 12.60
C HIS A 21 1.31 -6.54 11.08
N TRP A 22 1.65 -5.36 10.56
CA TRP A 22 1.59 -5.10 9.12
C TRP A 22 2.64 -5.86 8.33
N ASP A 23 3.88 -5.98 8.83
CA ASP A 23 4.89 -6.84 8.23
C ASP A 23 4.39 -8.27 8.06
N ALA A 24 3.70 -8.82 9.08
CA ALA A 24 3.10 -10.14 8.99
C ALA A 24 1.98 -10.19 7.94
N VAL A 25 1.12 -9.17 7.87
CA VAL A 25 0.03 -9.08 6.88
C VAL A 25 0.59 -9.03 5.45
N TRP A 26 1.60 -8.21 5.19
CA TRP A 26 2.18 -8.05 3.87
C TRP A 26 2.92 -9.30 3.40
N LYS A 27 3.58 -10.03 4.31
CA LYS A 27 4.24 -11.33 4.01
C LYS A 27 3.28 -12.43 3.55
N THR A 28 1.96 -12.29 3.79
CA THR A 28 0.96 -13.27 3.34
C THR A 28 0.39 -13.03 1.94
N GLN A 29 0.73 -11.90 1.31
CA GLN A 29 0.21 -11.57 -0.02
C GLN A 29 0.98 -12.29 -1.14
N ASP A 30 0.30 -12.52 -2.26
CA ASP A 30 0.93 -12.99 -3.49
C ASP A 30 1.67 -11.83 -4.17
N THR A 31 2.92 -11.62 -3.72
CA THR A 31 3.77 -10.53 -4.18
C THR A 31 4.12 -10.64 -5.67
N GLU A 32 4.33 -11.85 -6.18
CA GLU A 32 4.64 -12.06 -7.61
C GLU A 32 3.50 -11.61 -8.51
N ARG A 33 2.26 -11.99 -8.18
CA ARG A 33 1.09 -11.52 -8.93
C ARG A 33 0.92 -10.02 -8.82
N LEU A 34 1.05 -9.45 -7.62
CA LEU A 34 0.89 -8.01 -7.39
C LEU A 34 1.93 -7.21 -8.19
N PHE A 35 3.19 -7.62 -8.15
CA PHE A 35 4.27 -6.93 -8.86
C PHE A 35 4.17 -7.09 -10.37
N ALA A 36 3.75 -8.26 -10.86
CA ALA A 36 3.51 -8.46 -12.29
C ALA A 36 2.43 -7.53 -12.85
N GLY A 37 1.36 -7.28 -12.08
CA GLY A 37 0.34 -6.30 -12.43
C GLY A 37 0.86 -4.88 -12.33
N ALA A 38 1.51 -4.52 -11.22
CA ALA A 38 2.07 -3.19 -11.00
C ALA A 38 3.10 -2.78 -12.07
N ALA A 39 3.95 -3.71 -12.52
CA ALA A 39 4.92 -3.49 -13.59
C ALA A 39 4.28 -3.25 -14.96
N LYS A 40 3.00 -3.61 -15.14
CA LYS A 40 2.19 -3.24 -16.32
C LYS A 40 1.42 -1.94 -16.11
N GLY A 41 1.60 -1.33 -14.94
CA GLY A 41 0.82 -0.19 -14.51
C GLY A 41 -0.57 -0.57 -14.01
N GLU A 42 -0.90 -1.76 -13.52
CA GLU A 42 -2.28 -2.00 -13.07
C GLU A 42 -2.63 -1.20 -11.79
N LEU A 43 -3.75 -0.46 -11.79
CA LEU A 43 -4.25 0.30 -10.61
C LEU A 43 -5.54 -0.28 -10.04
N ASP A 44 -6.03 -1.38 -10.61
CA ASP A 44 -7.28 -2.02 -10.23
C ASP A 44 -8.42 -0.99 -10.14
N TYR A 45 -9.09 -0.91 -8.99
CA TYR A 45 -10.17 0.02 -8.68
C TYR A 45 -9.84 1.50 -8.97
N TYR A 46 -8.56 1.90 -8.91
CA TYR A 46 -8.15 3.29 -9.10
C TYR A 46 -7.75 3.65 -10.52
N THR A 47 -7.89 2.73 -11.48
CA THR A 47 -7.49 2.93 -12.89
C THR A 47 -8.10 4.19 -13.50
N GLU A 48 -9.33 4.53 -13.12
CA GLU A 48 -10.00 5.74 -13.59
C GLU A 48 -9.83 6.95 -12.67
N ILE A 49 -9.68 6.72 -11.36
CA ILE A 49 -9.68 7.79 -10.35
C ILE A 49 -8.34 8.51 -10.34
N PHE A 50 -7.23 7.76 -10.28
CA PHE A 50 -5.91 8.36 -10.13
C PHE A 50 -5.52 9.23 -11.33
N PRO A 51 -5.67 8.79 -12.60
CA PRO A 51 -5.27 9.64 -13.73
C PRO A 51 -6.08 10.93 -13.88
N ARG A 52 -7.31 10.97 -13.34
CA ARG A 52 -8.18 12.15 -13.38
C ARG A 52 -7.85 13.17 -12.30
N HIS A 53 -7.37 12.73 -11.15
CA HIS A 53 -7.26 13.58 -9.96
C HIS A 53 -5.83 13.78 -9.46
N LEU A 54 -4.91 12.87 -9.75
CA LEU A 54 -3.50 13.04 -9.39
C LEU A 54 -2.81 14.02 -10.35
N PRO A 55 -1.92 14.87 -9.84
CA PRO A 55 -1.18 15.81 -10.69
C PRO A 55 -0.29 15.03 -11.66
N LYS A 56 -0.37 15.37 -12.95
CA LYS A 56 0.50 14.79 -13.98
C LYS A 56 1.96 15.27 -13.85
N ASN A 57 2.13 16.50 -13.39
CA ASN A 57 3.42 17.10 -13.13
C ASN A 57 3.47 17.49 -11.66
N GLY A 58 4.26 16.77 -10.87
CA GLY A 58 4.39 16.97 -9.43
C GLY A 58 4.62 15.65 -8.68
N LYS A 59 5.06 15.78 -7.43
CA LYS A 59 5.32 14.64 -6.55
C LYS A 59 4.03 14.10 -5.92
N ILE A 60 3.91 12.78 -5.87
CA ILE A 60 2.82 12.05 -5.22
C ILE A 60 3.41 11.23 -4.07
N LEU A 61 2.77 11.29 -2.91
CA LEU A 61 3.13 10.45 -1.76
C LEU A 61 2.00 9.46 -1.47
N GLU A 62 2.32 8.17 -1.47
CA GLU A 62 1.45 7.12 -0.95
C GLU A 62 1.80 6.84 0.52
N ALA A 63 1.01 7.37 1.44
CA ALA A 63 1.19 7.17 2.87
C ALA A 63 0.50 5.87 3.33
N GLY A 64 1.30 4.93 3.83
CA GLY A 64 0.87 3.55 4.10
C GLY A 64 0.88 2.71 2.82
N CYS A 65 2.00 2.73 2.09
CA CYS A 65 2.09 2.10 0.78
C CYS A 65 2.12 0.56 0.81
N GLY A 66 2.35 -0.06 1.97
CA GLY A 66 2.46 -1.51 2.11
C GLY A 66 3.49 -2.09 1.14
N LEU A 67 3.04 -2.92 0.19
CA LEU A 67 3.86 -3.54 -0.84
C LEU A 67 4.17 -2.63 -2.05
N GLY A 68 3.77 -1.35 -2.01
CA GLY A 68 4.15 -0.35 -3.01
C GLY A 68 3.56 -0.57 -4.40
N GLN A 69 2.57 -1.45 -4.55
CA GLN A 69 2.02 -1.82 -5.86
C GLN A 69 1.47 -0.61 -6.63
N TYR A 70 0.88 0.37 -5.93
CA TYR A 70 0.37 1.57 -6.58
C TYR A 70 1.49 2.58 -6.88
N VAL A 71 2.48 2.75 -6.00
CA VAL A 71 3.72 3.49 -6.32
C VAL A 71 4.35 2.97 -7.61
N ILE A 72 4.58 1.67 -7.71
CA ILE A 72 5.19 1.03 -8.89
C ILE A 72 4.31 1.26 -10.13
N ALA A 73 2.99 1.03 -10.01
CA ALA A 73 2.06 1.21 -11.13
C ALA A 73 1.93 2.67 -11.60
N LEU A 74 2.03 3.64 -10.68
CA LEU A 74 2.03 5.06 -10.98
C LEU A 74 3.34 5.47 -11.66
N ARG A 75 4.49 5.04 -11.14
CA ARG A 75 5.81 5.25 -11.76
C ARG A 75 5.83 4.70 -13.19
N GLN A 76 5.31 3.48 -13.40
CA GLN A 76 5.19 2.87 -14.73
C GLN A 76 4.32 3.68 -15.70
N ARG A 77 3.36 4.47 -15.19
CA ARG A 77 2.54 5.40 -15.98
C ARG A 77 3.14 6.80 -16.13
N GLY A 78 4.37 7.01 -15.69
CA GLY A 78 5.10 8.28 -15.81
C GLY A 78 4.76 9.31 -14.72
N PHE A 79 4.14 8.89 -13.62
CA PHE A 79 3.99 9.75 -12.44
C PHE A 79 5.24 9.71 -11.57
N ASP A 80 5.57 10.84 -10.93
CA ASP A 80 6.60 10.92 -9.89
C ASP A 80 5.97 10.58 -8.53
N ALA A 81 6.04 9.31 -8.14
CA ALA A 81 5.42 8.79 -6.92
C ALA A 81 6.46 8.22 -5.96
N GLU A 82 6.29 8.47 -4.66
CA GLU A 82 7.07 7.90 -3.56
C GLU A 82 6.11 7.23 -2.56
N GLY A 83 6.55 6.13 -1.95
CA GLY A 83 5.79 5.38 -0.95
C GLY A 83 6.46 5.43 0.41
N VAL A 84 5.66 5.56 1.46
CA VAL A 84 6.13 5.38 2.83
C VAL A 84 5.23 4.40 3.58
N ASP A 85 5.84 3.52 4.36
CA ASP A 85 5.16 2.66 5.31
C ASP A 85 6.02 2.50 6.55
N TYR A 86 5.37 2.23 7.68
CA TYR A 86 6.03 2.01 8.97
C TYR A 86 6.28 0.52 9.25
N ALA A 87 5.84 -0.37 8.37
CA ALA A 87 6.23 -1.77 8.31
C ALA A 87 7.67 -1.90 7.78
N GLU A 88 8.65 -1.76 8.69
CA GLU A 88 10.07 -1.62 8.34
C GLU A 88 10.63 -2.79 7.52
N ASP A 89 10.25 -4.04 7.84
CA ASP A 89 10.72 -5.19 7.07
C ASP A 89 10.13 -5.20 5.66
N THR A 90 8.88 -4.78 5.52
CA THR A 90 8.22 -4.64 4.22
C THR A 90 8.93 -3.62 3.35
N ILE A 91 9.25 -2.44 3.90
CA ILE A 91 10.00 -1.40 3.16
C ILE A 91 11.41 -1.86 2.81
N ARG A 92 12.11 -2.54 3.72
CA ARG A 92 13.44 -3.11 3.45
C ARG A 92 13.40 -4.08 2.28
N PHE A 93 12.44 -5.01 2.29
CA PHE A 93 12.22 -5.97 1.21
C PHE A 93 11.96 -5.29 -0.14
N LEU A 94 11.15 -4.22 -0.16
CA LEU A 94 10.88 -3.46 -1.39
C LEU A 94 12.12 -2.75 -1.92
N ASN A 95 12.87 -2.08 -1.05
CA ASN A 95 14.09 -1.35 -1.45
C ASN A 95 15.18 -2.30 -1.97
N GLU A 96 15.28 -3.51 -1.43
CA GLU A 96 16.19 -4.55 -1.92
C GLU A 96 15.76 -5.08 -3.30
N ARG A 97 14.45 -5.23 -3.53
CA ARG A 97 13.89 -5.79 -4.76
C ARG A 97 13.78 -4.77 -5.90
N PHE A 98 13.52 -3.52 -5.57
CA PHE A 98 13.31 -2.40 -6.50
C PHE A 98 14.20 -1.22 -6.12
N PRO A 99 15.53 -1.34 -6.31
CA PRO A 99 16.44 -0.23 -6.06
C PRO A 99 16.16 0.93 -7.04
N GLU A 100 16.33 2.17 -6.55
CA GLU A 100 16.22 3.40 -7.37
C GLU A 100 17.44 3.62 -8.27
#